data_AF-A0A1V6R9D7-F1
#
_entry.id   AF-A0A1V6R9D7-F1
#
_cell.length_a   1.000
_cell.length_b   1.000
_cell.length_c   1.000
_cell.angle_alpha   90.00
_cell.angle_beta   90.00
_cell.angle_gamma   90.00
#
_symmetry.space_group_name_H-M   'P 1'
#
loop_
_entity.id
_entity.type
_entity.pdbx_description
1 polymer ?
#
loop_
_entity_poly.entity_id
_entity_poly.type
_entity_poly.pdbx_seq_one_letter_code
_entity_poly.pdbx_strand_id
1 'polypeptide(L)'
;MAQQGPSHTLKTSLPETYAAVNAQQPPPSYQYPTQEEQDKYLQGRPGATQQHLEVALQHAQQIQSQKDAEDVILNRILELLELPSSPTADPARPSQEDTIKLKYALAPFRPSDYDNLILERNFEDSCGYALCPRKYRKQDRGPGGGFQFKYGPKGSGPGGRGRSVDIVSEDRVEKWCSDACAERALWIRVQLSEKPVWERRAGDTQGTSILLLEEARAKRLKAPAATSSVSSVVDDLQSMGLGNRDRSRELALERGDTSLIRPDGRINVDIRENERGSRQVASAPQMRPEDANGGSIEGYMPRERQTIDQDGDIDLLDQI
;
A
#
# COMPACT_ATOMS: atom_id res chain seq x y z
N MET A 1 40.90 -28.50 -19.30
CA MET A 1 40.27 -28.19 -18.01
C MET A 1 40.04 -26.68 -17.96
N ALA A 2 38.88 -26.22 -18.45
CA ALA A 2 38.53 -24.80 -18.43
C ALA A 2 37.71 -24.52 -17.18
N GLN A 3 38.22 -23.66 -16.31
CA GLN A 3 37.59 -23.27 -15.05
C GLN A 3 36.41 -22.34 -15.36
N GLN A 4 35.22 -22.74 -14.93
CA GLN A 4 34.03 -21.89 -14.93
C GLN A 4 34.17 -20.87 -13.79
N GLY A 5 34.15 -19.59 -14.13
CA GLY A 5 34.10 -18.50 -13.16
C GLY A 5 32.77 -18.46 -12.41
N PRO A 6 32.72 -17.83 -11.21
CA PRO A 6 31.53 -17.81 -10.37
C PRO A 6 30.42 -16.99 -11.01
N SER A 7 29.30 -17.65 -11.30
CA SER A 7 28.04 -17.02 -11.67
C SER A 7 27.49 -16.27 -10.45
N HIS A 8 27.68 -14.95 -10.44
CA HIS A 8 26.92 -14.08 -9.54
C HIS A 8 25.46 -14.11 -9.98
N THR A 9 24.66 -14.94 -9.32
CA THR A 9 23.21 -14.91 -9.43
C THR A 9 22.72 -13.59 -8.85
N LEU A 10 22.40 -12.64 -9.74
CA LEU A 10 21.64 -11.45 -9.37
C LEU A 10 20.36 -11.94 -8.70
N LYS A 11 20.26 -11.73 -7.39
CA LYS A 11 19.04 -12.01 -6.62
C LYS A 11 17.98 -11.06 -7.14
N THR A 12 17.17 -11.52 -8.10
CA THR A 12 16.12 -10.69 -8.67
C THR A 12 15.11 -10.41 -7.56
N SER A 13 14.83 -9.13 -7.31
CA SER A 13 13.79 -8.68 -6.38
C SER A 13 12.41 -8.78 -7.01
N LEU A 14 12.25 -9.66 -7.99
CA LEU A 14 11.05 -9.80 -8.79
C LEU A 14 10.33 -11.07 -8.34
N PRO A 15 9.00 -11.03 -8.17
CA PRO A 15 8.26 -12.21 -7.82
C PRO A 15 8.33 -13.22 -8.96
N GLU A 16 8.37 -14.52 -8.62
CA GLU A 16 8.48 -15.61 -9.59
C GLU A 16 7.35 -15.57 -10.63
N THR A 17 6.17 -15.09 -10.23
CA THR A 17 5.02 -14.84 -11.11
C THR A 17 5.30 -13.77 -12.17
N TYR A 18 5.97 -12.67 -11.82
CA TYR A 18 6.34 -11.63 -12.77
C TYR A 18 7.44 -12.10 -13.72
N ALA A 19 8.45 -12.80 -13.19
CA ALA A 19 9.51 -13.39 -14.00
C ALA A 19 8.97 -14.42 -15.01
N ALA A 20 8.00 -15.26 -14.62
CA ALA A 20 7.36 -16.23 -15.50
C ALA A 20 6.50 -15.58 -16.59
N VAL A 21 5.79 -14.49 -16.27
CA VAL A 21 4.99 -13.72 -17.24
C VAL A 21 5.88 -13.05 -18.28
N ASN A 22 6.95 -12.38 -17.85
CA ASN A 22 7.91 -11.75 -18.76
C ASN A 22 8.71 -12.77 -19.58
N ALA A 23 8.94 -13.98 -19.08
CA ALA A 23 9.60 -15.03 -19.85
C ALA A 23 8.78 -15.54 -21.06
N GLN A 24 7.46 -15.35 -21.04
CA GLN A 24 6.55 -15.74 -22.13
C GLN A 24 6.36 -14.63 -23.18
N GLN A 25 6.69 -13.38 -22.85
CA GLN A 25 6.75 -12.29 -23.81
C GLN A 25 8.18 -12.24 -24.39
N PRO A 26 8.37 -12.08 -25.71
CA PRO A 26 9.70 -11.79 -26.23
C PRO A 26 10.20 -10.55 -25.47
N PRO A 27 11.45 -10.54 -24.95
CA PRO A 27 11.95 -9.39 -24.24
C PRO A 27 11.73 -8.18 -25.15
N PRO A 28 11.18 -7.07 -24.63
CA PRO A 28 11.21 -5.85 -25.39
C PRO A 28 12.67 -5.64 -25.78
N SER A 29 12.90 -5.42 -27.07
CA SER A 29 14.21 -5.34 -27.69
C SER A 29 14.94 -4.08 -27.21
N TYR A 30 15.24 -3.98 -25.92
CA TYR A 30 16.13 -2.98 -25.39
C TYR A 30 17.53 -3.50 -25.66
N GLN A 31 18.02 -3.14 -26.84
CA GLN A 31 19.43 -3.31 -27.14
C GLN A 31 20.19 -2.52 -26.09
N TYR A 32 21.00 -3.23 -25.31
CA TYR A 32 21.98 -2.56 -24.48
C TYR A 32 22.83 -1.66 -25.37
N PRO A 33 23.16 -0.45 -24.90
CA PRO A 33 24.14 0.37 -25.60
C PRO A 33 25.38 -0.47 -25.87
N THR A 34 25.79 -0.52 -27.13
CA THR A 34 26.99 -1.22 -27.55
C THR A 34 28.22 -0.63 -26.86
N GLN A 35 29.31 -1.39 -26.79
CA GLN A 35 30.57 -0.93 -26.21
C GLN A 35 31.02 0.41 -26.85
N GLU A 36 30.83 0.55 -28.16
CA GLU A 36 31.17 1.76 -28.91
C GLU A 36 30.33 2.97 -28.48
N GLU A 37 29.05 2.78 -28.19
CA GLU A 37 28.16 3.84 -27.71
C GLU A 37 28.49 4.26 -26.27
N GLN A 38 28.90 3.29 -25.45
CA GLN A 38 29.38 3.53 -24.09
C GLN A 38 30.67 4.35 -24.08
N ASP A 39 31.65 3.97 -24.91
CA ASP A 39 32.92 4.70 -25.04
C ASP A 39 32.71 6.12 -25.56
N LYS A 40 31.81 6.30 -26.54
CA LYS A 40 31.41 7.62 -27.04
C LYS A 40 30.75 8.48 -25.96
N TYR A 41 29.93 7.89 -25.09
CA TYR A 41 29.31 8.59 -23.96
C TYR A 41 30.34 9.11 -22.96
N LEU A 42 31.36 8.30 -22.65
CA LEU A 42 32.46 8.69 -21.76
C LEU A 42 33.35 9.77 -22.39
N GLN A 43 33.68 9.65 -23.68
CA GLN A 43 34.45 10.66 -24.42
C GLN A 43 33.75 12.03 -24.46
N GLY A 44 32.41 12.05 -24.53
CA GLY A 44 31.62 13.28 -24.50
C GLY A 44 31.50 13.94 -23.12
N ARG A 45 31.97 13.29 -22.04
CA ARG A 45 31.86 13.76 -20.66
C ARG A 45 33.19 13.55 -19.92
N PRO A 46 34.15 14.49 -20.02
CA PRO A 46 35.51 14.32 -19.48
C PRO A 46 35.61 14.19 -17.94
N GLY A 47 34.50 14.28 -17.19
CA GLY A 47 34.43 14.00 -15.75
C GLY A 47 33.61 12.75 -15.37
N ALA A 48 33.08 12.00 -16.34
CA ALA A 48 32.35 10.76 -16.08
C ALA A 48 33.32 9.59 -16.03
N THR A 49 33.35 8.86 -14.91
CA THR A 49 34.13 7.63 -14.79
C THR A 49 33.32 6.43 -15.30
N GLN A 50 34.01 5.33 -15.59
CA GLN A 50 33.34 4.06 -15.93
C GLN A 50 32.36 3.60 -14.83
N GLN A 51 32.68 3.86 -13.56
CA GLN A 51 31.78 3.59 -12.44
C GLN A 51 30.48 4.40 -12.52
N HIS A 52 30.54 5.68 -12.93
CA HIS A 52 29.33 6.48 -13.14
C HIS A 52 28.44 5.91 -14.25
N LEU A 53 29.05 5.38 -15.31
CA LEU A 53 28.32 4.73 -16.40
C LEU A 53 27.66 3.42 -15.91
N GLU A 54 28.38 2.59 -15.17
CA GLU A 54 27.82 1.35 -14.61
C GLU A 54 26.62 1.62 -13.70
N VAL A 55 26.73 2.62 -12.82
CA VAL A 55 25.62 3.06 -11.95
C VAL A 55 24.45 3.58 -12.79
N ALA A 56 24.71 4.41 -13.81
CA ALA A 56 23.67 4.89 -14.71
C ALA A 56 22.96 3.75 -15.45
N LEU A 57 23.69 2.74 -15.91
CA LEU A 57 23.10 1.55 -16.55
C LEU A 57 22.25 0.74 -15.58
N GLN A 58 22.68 0.57 -14.32
CA GLN A 58 21.89 -0.10 -13.30
C GLN A 58 20.58 0.65 -13.01
N HIS A 59 20.62 1.98 -12.88
CA HIS A 59 19.40 2.77 -12.72
C HIS A 59 18.49 2.69 -13.95
N ALA A 60 19.06 2.71 -15.16
CA ALA A 60 18.30 2.55 -16.39
C ALA A 60 17.58 1.20 -16.44
N GLN A 61 18.25 0.10 -16.06
CA GLN A 61 17.64 -1.23 -15.96
C GLN A 61 16.51 -1.26 -14.92
N GLN A 62 16.70 -0.62 -13.76
CA GLN A 62 15.68 -0.55 -12.73
C GLN A 62 14.43 0.18 -13.24
N ILE A 63 14.60 1.34 -13.88
CA ILE A 63 13.50 2.10 -14.49
C ILE A 63 12.81 1.25 -15.55
N GLN A 64 13.56 0.51 -16.36
CA GLN A 64 12.96 -0.34 -17.38
C GLN A 64 12.12 -1.46 -16.77
N SER A 65 12.62 -2.12 -15.72
CA SER A 65 11.85 -3.15 -15.01
C SER A 65 10.55 -2.60 -14.40
N GLN A 66 10.53 -1.33 -13.99
CA GLN A 66 9.32 -0.67 -13.50
C GLN A 66 8.31 -0.48 -14.64
N LYS A 67 8.76 0.01 -15.80
CA LYS A 67 7.90 0.18 -16.98
C LYS A 67 7.34 -1.14 -17.47
N ASP A 68 8.18 -2.16 -17.59
CA ASP A 68 7.75 -3.49 -18.02
C ASP A 68 6.68 -4.06 -17.05
N ALA A 69 6.82 -3.78 -15.75
CA ALA A 69 5.82 -4.14 -14.76
C ALA A 69 4.50 -3.37 -14.88
N GLU A 70 4.56 -2.07 -15.15
CA GLU A 70 3.38 -1.26 -15.42
C GLU A 70 2.65 -1.74 -16.68
N ASP A 71 3.38 -2.07 -17.74
CA ASP A 71 2.82 -2.63 -18.99
C ASP A 71 2.10 -3.96 -18.73
N VAL A 72 2.66 -4.84 -17.89
CA VAL A 72 1.99 -6.08 -17.48
C VAL A 72 0.68 -5.77 -16.75
N ILE A 73 0.69 -4.82 -15.80
CA ILE A 73 -0.53 -4.44 -15.04
C ILE A 73 -1.61 -3.91 -15.99
N LEU A 74 -1.25 -3.04 -16.94
CA LEU A 74 -2.16 -2.50 -17.95
C LEU A 74 -2.77 -3.60 -18.81
N ASN A 75 -1.95 -4.53 -19.31
CA ASN A 75 -2.45 -5.68 -20.07
C ASN A 75 -3.41 -6.55 -19.26
N ARG A 76 -3.13 -6.77 -17.97
CA ARG A 76 -4.04 -7.49 -17.08
C ARG A 76 -5.35 -6.73 -16.82
N ILE A 77 -5.34 -5.41 -16.76
CA ILE A 77 -6.58 -4.61 -16.67
C ILE A 77 -7.44 -4.89 -17.90
N LEU A 78 -6.87 -4.84 -19.10
CA LEU A 78 -7.59 -5.12 -20.35
C LEU A 78 -8.19 -6.54 -20.36
N GLU A 79 -7.42 -7.55 -19.96
CA GLU A 79 -7.94 -8.93 -19.83
C GLU A 79 -9.10 -9.04 -18.83
N LEU A 80 -9.06 -8.27 -17.74
CA LEU A 80 -10.10 -8.27 -16.70
C LEU A 80 -11.35 -7.47 -17.09
N LEU A 81 -11.27 -6.58 -18.08
CA LEU A 81 -12.44 -5.93 -18.65
C LEU A 81 -13.34 -6.93 -19.39
N GLU A 82 -12.73 -7.90 -20.08
CA GLU A 82 -13.43 -8.96 -20.82
C GLU A 82 -14.17 -9.96 -19.93
N LEU A 83 -13.94 -9.94 -18.60
CA LEU A 83 -14.67 -10.76 -17.65
C LEU A 83 -16.01 -10.13 -17.25
N PRO A 84 -17.03 -10.95 -16.96
CA PRO A 84 -17.05 -12.41 -17.07
C PRO A 84 -17.26 -12.89 -18.51
N SER A 85 -16.72 -14.07 -18.88
CA SER A 85 -16.88 -14.62 -20.24
C SER A 85 -18.34 -14.93 -20.63
N SER A 86 -19.26 -15.04 -19.66
CA SER A 86 -20.69 -15.23 -19.92
C SER A 86 -21.52 -14.03 -19.41
N PRO A 87 -22.42 -13.47 -20.23
CA PRO A 87 -23.27 -12.34 -19.83
C PRO A 87 -24.33 -12.72 -18.78
N THR A 88 -24.56 -14.02 -18.55
CA THR A 88 -25.51 -14.54 -17.55
C THR A 88 -24.82 -15.10 -16.31
N ALA A 89 -23.51 -14.86 -16.15
CA ALA A 89 -22.75 -15.34 -15.00
C ALA A 89 -23.31 -14.81 -13.67
N ASP A 90 -23.40 -15.71 -12.68
CA ASP A 90 -23.76 -15.34 -11.30
C ASP A 90 -22.51 -14.81 -10.58
N PRO A 91 -22.49 -13.55 -10.11
CA PRO A 91 -21.34 -13.00 -9.40
C PRO A 91 -21.05 -13.69 -8.06
N ALA A 92 -22.01 -14.39 -7.46
CA ALA A 92 -21.80 -15.17 -6.24
C ALA A 92 -21.19 -16.56 -6.53
N ARG A 93 -21.37 -17.05 -7.76
CA ARG A 93 -20.95 -18.38 -8.21
C ARG A 93 -20.33 -18.27 -9.60
N PRO A 94 -19.18 -17.57 -9.72
CA PRO A 94 -18.49 -17.40 -11.00
C PRO A 94 -18.02 -18.74 -11.56
N SER A 95 -17.71 -18.77 -12.86
CA SER A 95 -17.10 -19.94 -13.48
C SER A 95 -15.69 -20.17 -12.90
N GLN A 96 -15.24 -21.43 -12.90
CA GLN A 96 -13.89 -21.76 -12.40
C GLN A 96 -12.81 -21.12 -13.28
N GLU A 97 -13.04 -21.06 -14.60
CA GLU A 97 -12.13 -20.45 -15.56
C GLU A 97 -11.96 -18.94 -15.29
N ASP A 98 -13.05 -18.20 -15.15
CA ASP A 98 -13.01 -16.76 -14.84
C ASP A 98 -12.35 -16.51 -13.47
N THR A 99 -12.59 -17.41 -12.50
CA THR A 99 -11.98 -17.31 -11.16
C THR A 99 -10.46 -17.48 -11.22
N ILE A 100 -9.97 -18.44 -12.00
CA ILE A 100 -8.53 -18.68 -12.18
C ILE A 100 -7.90 -17.49 -12.91
N LYS A 101 -8.52 -17.04 -14.01
CA LYS A 101 -8.06 -15.87 -14.77
C LYS A 101 -7.99 -14.63 -13.88
N LEU A 102 -9.04 -14.36 -13.10
CA LEU A 102 -9.07 -13.24 -12.15
C LEU A 102 -7.93 -13.31 -11.13
N LYS A 103 -7.77 -14.45 -10.45
CA LYS A 103 -6.75 -14.60 -9.40
C LYS A 103 -5.34 -14.44 -9.96
N TYR A 104 -5.09 -14.99 -11.14
CA TYR A 104 -3.82 -14.86 -11.82
C TYR A 104 -3.53 -13.41 -12.25
N ALA A 105 -4.50 -12.77 -12.90
CA ALA A 105 -4.37 -11.40 -13.40
C ALA A 105 -4.21 -10.36 -12.29
N LEU A 106 -4.79 -10.59 -11.10
CA LEU A 106 -4.66 -9.71 -9.94
C LEU A 106 -3.35 -9.90 -9.16
N ALA A 107 -2.56 -10.94 -9.42
CA ALA A 107 -1.31 -11.18 -8.69
C ALA A 107 -0.34 -9.98 -8.67
N PRO A 108 -0.12 -9.22 -9.76
CA PRO A 108 0.75 -8.04 -9.74
C PRO A 108 0.08 -6.76 -9.19
N PHE A 109 -1.23 -6.77 -8.91
CA PHE A 109 -1.98 -5.54 -8.61
C PHE A 109 -1.65 -4.99 -7.22
N ARG A 110 -1.70 -3.66 -7.12
CA ARG A 110 -1.91 -2.93 -5.86
C ARG A 110 -3.39 -2.57 -5.69
N PRO A 111 -3.81 -2.16 -4.48
CA PRO A 111 -5.16 -1.61 -4.28
C PRO A 111 -5.50 -0.46 -5.24
N SER A 112 -4.55 0.40 -5.57
CA SER A 112 -4.75 1.50 -6.54
C SER A 112 -5.00 1.00 -7.96
N ASP A 113 -4.28 -0.04 -8.38
CA ASP A 113 -4.44 -0.61 -9.72
C ASP A 113 -5.80 -1.32 -9.85
N TYR A 114 -6.28 -1.91 -8.74
CA TYR A 114 -7.65 -2.44 -8.65
C TYR A 114 -8.71 -1.34 -8.65
N ASP A 115 -8.45 -0.20 -8.01
CA ASP A 115 -9.33 0.97 -8.08
C ASP A 115 -9.43 1.51 -9.52
N ASN A 116 -8.32 1.47 -10.29
CA ASN A 116 -8.32 1.80 -11.72
C ASN A 116 -9.16 0.81 -12.53
N LEU A 117 -9.00 -0.50 -12.32
CA LEU A 117 -9.85 -1.51 -12.97
C LEU A 117 -11.34 -1.24 -12.74
N ILE A 118 -11.73 -0.87 -11.52
CA ILE A 118 -13.12 -0.52 -11.20
C ILE A 118 -13.57 0.70 -12.03
N LEU A 119 -12.72 1.70 -12.19
CA LEU A 119 -13.04 2.88 -13.01
C LEU A 119 -13.19 2.51 -14.49
N GLU A 120 -12.26 1.74 -15.05
CA GLU A 120 -12.32 1.29 -16.45
C GLU A 120 -13.60 0.50 -16.73
N ARG A 121 -13.99 -0.42 -15.83
CA ARG A 121 -15.27 -1.15 -15.95
C ARG A 121 -16.47 -0.24 -15.90
N ASN A 122 -16.45 0.78 -15.04
CA ASN A 122 -17.54 1.75 -14.96
C ASN A 122 -17.61 2.63 -16.22
N PHE A 123 -16.48 2.94 -16.86
CA PHE A 123 -16.50 3.63 -18.16
C PHE A 123 -17.17 2.77 -19.25
N GLU A 124 -17.08 1.44 -19.15
CA GLU A 124 -17.82 0.48 -19.99
C GLU A 124 -19.25 0.17 -19.51
N ASP A 125 -19.82 0.99 -18.61
CA ASP A 125 -21.17 0.78 -18.05
C ASP A 125 -21.35 -0.53 -17.27
N SER A 126 -20.25 -1.18 -16.86
CA SER A 126 -20.26 -2.45 -16.13
C SER A 126 -20.05 -2.25 -14.63
N CYS A 127 -20.51 -3.20 -13.81
CA CYS A 127 -20.25 -3.21 -12.38
C CYS A 127 -18.75 -3.37 -12.11
N GLY A 128 -18.20 -2.60 -11.16
CA GLY A 128 -16.79 -2.63 -10.80
C GLY A 128 -16.28 -3.98 -10.29
N TYR A 129 -17.16 -4.88 -9.84
CA TYR A 129 -16.78 -6.25 -9.54
C TYR A 129 -16.57 -7.03 -10.84
N ALA A 130 -15.31 -7.38 -11.16
CA ALA A 130 -14.89 -7.99 -12.42
C ALA A 130 -15.68 -9.24 -12.85
N LEU A 131 -16.19 -10.03 -11.90
CA LEU A 131 -16.97 -11.24 -12.19
C LEU A 131 -18.47 -10.97 -12.37
N CYS A 132 -18.91 -9.71 -12.34
CA CYS A 132 -20.31 -9.34 -12.52
C CYS A 132 -20.57 -8.83 -13.94
N PRO A 133 -21.51 -9.44 -14.69
CA PRO A 133 -21.89 -8.96 -16.02
C PRO A 133 -22.90 -7.80 -15.97
N ARG A 134 -23.40 -7.45 -14.77
CA ARG A 134 -24.46 -6.45 -14.61
C ARG A 134 -23.88 -5.04 -14.70
N LYS A 135 -24.68 -4.10 -15.18
CA LYS A 135 -24.35 -2.68 -15.14
C LYS A 135 -24.29 -2.15 -13.71
N TYR A 136 -23.44 -1.16 -13.47
CA TYR A 136 -23.45 -0.44 -12.19
C TYR A 136 -24.74 0.38 -12.04
N ARG A 137 -25.09 0.74 -10.79
CA ARG A 137 -26.26 1.59 -10.52
C ARG A 137 -25.92 3.03 -10.91
N LYS A 138 -26.62 3.59 -11.89
CA LYS A 138 -26.65 5.04 -12.13
C LYS A 138 -27.83 5.58 -11.31
N GLN A 139 -27.59 6.44 -10.32
CA GLN A 139 -28.68 7.16 -9.68
C GLN A 139 -29.06 8.36 -10.55
N ASP A 140 -30.36 8.60 -10.68
CA ASP A 140 -30.84 9.83 -11.29
C ASP A 140 -30.43 10.97 -10.38
N ARG A 141 -29.51 11.81 -10.86
CA ARG A 141 -28.97 12.98 -10.15
C ARG A 141 -30.12 13.88 -9.72
N GLY A 142 -30.55 13.73 -8.46
CA GLY A 142 -31.47 14.66 -7.85
C GLY A 142 -30.82 16.05 -7.75
N PRO A 143 -31.61 17.14 -7.68
CA PRO A 143 -31.10 18.51 -7.69
C PRO A 143 -30.27 18.91 -6.44
N GLY A 144 -29.96 17.97 -5.54
CA GLY A 144 -29.36 18.21 -4.23
C GLY A 144 -27.98 17.58 -3.98
N GLY A 145 -27.37 16.92 -4.97
CA GLY A 145 -25.96 16.53 -4.95
C GLY A 145 -25.59 15.26 -4.17
N GLY A 146 -24.87 14.35 -4.84
CA GLY A 146 -23.62 13.70 -4.42
C GLY A 146 -23.59 12.79 -3.19
N PHE A 147 -24.62 12.72 -2.36
CA PHE A 147 -24.60 11.98 -1.10
C PHE A 147 -25.88 11.16 -0.88
N GLN A 148 -25.70 9.94 -0.39
CA GLN A 148 -26.75 8.99 -0.07
C GLN A 148 -26.76 8.69 1.43
N PHE A 149 -27.95 8.73 2.04
CA PHE A 149 -28.18 8.26 3.41
C PHE A 149 -28.41 6.74 3.40
N LYS A 150 -27.51 5.98 4.02
CA LYS A 150 -27.71 4.56 4.30
C LYS A 150 -28.21 4.40 5.73
N TYR A 151 -29.35 3.74 5.88
CA TYR A 151 -29.95 3.46 7.17
C TYR A 151 -29.56 2.07 7.64
N GLY A 152 -28.97 1.97 8.83
CA GLY A 152 -28.66 0.71 9.47
C GLY A 152 -29.90 -0.02 10.02
N PRO A 153 -29.67 -1.18 10.66
CA PRO A 153 -30.74 -1.95 11.31
C PRO A 153 -31.51 -1.13 12.34
N LYS A 154 -32.77 -1.48 12.60
CA LYS A 154 -33.51 -0.90 13.74
C LYS A 154 -32.77 -1.26 15.03
N GLY A 155 -32.52 -0.26 15.88
CA GLY A 155 -31.76 -0.38 17.12
C GLY A 155 -30.27 -0.07 16.98
N SER A 156 -29.73 0.20 15.78
CA SER A 156 -28.30 0.53 15.61
C SER A 156 -27.95 2.01 15.82
N GLY A 157 -28.94 2.87 16.02
CA GLY A 157 -28.70 4.29 16.24
C GLY A 157 -28.11 4.60 17.63
N PRO A 158 -27.64 5.83 17.86
CA PRO A 158 -27.02 6.24 19.11
C PRO A 158 -27.89 5.88 20.34
N GLY A 159 -27.32 5.14 21.28
CA GLY A 159 -28.01 4.67 22.48
C GLY A 159 -29.07 3.59 22.23
N GLY A 160 -28.96 2.80 21.15
CA GLY A 160 -29.87 1.69 20.86
C GLY A 160 -31.24 2.11 20.32
N ARG A 161 -31.42 3.40 19.99
CA ARG A 161 -32.69 3.97 19.50
C ARG A 161 -32.58 4.31 18.02
N GLY A 162 -33.67 4.11 17.29
CA GLY A 162 -33.74 4.46 15.87
C GLY A 162 -32.83 3.59 14.99
N ARG A 163 -32.31 4.16 13.90
CA ARG A 163 -31.37 3.49 12.98
C ARG A 163 -30.11 4.33 12.89
N SER A 164 -28.94 3.71 12.76
CA SER A 164 -27.73 4.42 12.37
C SER A 164 -27.94 5.02 10.98
N VAL A 165 -27.39 6.22 10.75
CA VAL A 165 -27.45 6.91 9.46
C VAL A 165 -26.02 7.16 9.03
N ASP A 166 -25.61 6.51 7.95
CA ASP A 166 -24.31 6.73 7.32
C ASP A 166 -24.51 7.59 6.07
N ILE A 167 -23.75 8.68 5.99
CA ILE A 167 -23.73 9.55 4.81
C ILE A 167 -22.60 9.07 3.92
N VAL A 168 -22.95 8.52 2.76
CA VAL A 168 -22.00 7.95 1.81
C VAL A 168 -22.01 8.77 0.54
N SER A 169 -20.85 9.12 -0.01
CA SER A 169 -20.78 9.78 -1.31
C SER A 169 -21.29 8.87 -2.43
N GLU A 170 -21.98 9.46 -3.38
CA GLU A 170 -22.56 8.82 -4.56
C GLU A 170 -21.47 8.05 -5.34
N ASP A 171 -20.30 8.67 -5.53
CA ASP A 171 -19.12 8.07 -6.15
C ASP A 171 -18.69 6.72 -5.56
N ARG A 172 -18.99 6.46 -4.27
CA ARG A 172 -18.64 5.18 -3.61
C ARG A 172 -19.68 4.10 -3.86
N VAL A 173 -20.93 4.48 -4.11
CA VAL A 173 -22.06 3.55 -4.30
C VAL A 173 -22.30 3.26 -5.77
N GLU A 174 -22.12 4.25 -6.64
CA GLU A 174 -22.32 4.12 -8.09
C GLU A 174 -21.28 3.25 -8.79
N LYS A 175 -20.28 2.71 -8.09
CA LYS A 175 -19.33 1.77 -8.72
C LYS A 175 -19.89 0.35 -8.87
N TRP A 176 -21.07 0.07 -8.31
CA TRP A 176 -21.55 -1.30 -8.12
C TRP A 176 -23.00 -1.49 -8.53
N CYS A 177 -23.35 -2.68 -9.01
CA CYS A 177 -24.74 -3.08 -9.22
C CYS A 177 -25.48 -3.39 -7.91
N SER A 178 -24.74 -3.80 -6.87
CA SER A 178 -25.28 -4.20 -5.58
C SER A 178 -24.28 -4.04 -4.44
N ASP A 179 -24.77 -3.84 -3.21
CA ASP A 179 -23.91 -3.80 -2.01
C ASP A 179 -23.18 -5.13 -1.77
N ALA A 180 -23.77 -6.26 -2.21
CA ALA A 180 -23.09 -7.55 -2.19
C ALA A 180 -21.91 -7.62 -3.18
N CYS A 181 -22.02 -6.97 -4.36
CA CYS A 181 -20.88 -6.86 -5.28
C CYS A 181 -19.81 -5.89 -4.76
N ALA A 182 -20.21 -4.82 -4.07
CA ALA A 182 -19.28 -3.94 -3.37
C ALA A 182 -18.49 -4.72 -2.30
N GLU A 183 -19.18 -5.52 -1.48
CA GLU A 183 -18.53 -6.36 -0.46
C GLU A 183 -17.51 -7.34 -1.08
N ARG A 184 -17.88 -8.03 -2.17
CA ARG A 184 -16.96 -8.96 -2.87
C ARG A 184 -15.73 -8.26 -3.43
N ALA A 185 -15.92 -7.11 -4.06
CA ALA A 185 -14.82 -6.35 -4.65
C ALA A 185 -13.90 -5.78 -3.56
N LEU A 186 -14.46 -5.24 -2.49
CA LEU A 186 -13.69 -4.73 -1.35
C LEU A 186 -12.94 -5.87 -0.63
N TRP A 187 -13.53 -7.06 -0.54
CA TRP A 187 -12.85 -8.25 -0.01
C TRP A 187 -11.60 -8.60 -0.80
N ILE A 188 -11.65 -8.50 -2.13
CA ILE A 188 -10.47 -8.69 -2.99
C ILE A 188 -9.46 -7.57 -2.74
N ARG A 189 -9.91 -6.31 -2.76
CA ARG A 189 -9.05 -5.13 -2.61
C ARG A 189 -8.18 -5.19 -1.35
N VAL A 190 -8.74 -5.60 -0.22
CA VAL A 190 -8.03 -5.68 1.08
C VAL A 190 -6.97 -6.78 1.11
N GLN A 191 -7.05 -7.78 0.23
CA GLN A 191 -6.05 -8.84 0.15
C GLN A 191 -4.83 -8.44 -0.69
N LEU A 192 -4.93 -7.39 -1.53
CA LEU A 192 -3.84 -6.97 -2.42
C LEU A 192 -2.69 -6.32 -1.64
N SER A 193 -1.47 -6.50 -2.14
CA SER A 193 -0.27 -5.89 -1.55
C SER A 193 -0.13 -4.43 -1.97
N GLU A 194 0.17 -3.55 -1.02
CA GLU A 194 0.45 -2.13 -1.31
C GLU A 194 1.78 -1.93 -2.04
N LYS A 195 2.72 -2.86 -1.88
CA LYS A 195 4.03 -2.78 -2.53
C LYS A 195 3.89 -3.00 -4.04
N PRO A 196 4.55 -2.18 -4.87
CA PRO A 196 4.55 -2.39 -6.30
C PRO A 196 5.29 -3.68 -6.67
N VAL A 197 4.90 -4.30 -7.78
CA VAL A 197 5.36 -5.65 -8.14
C VAL A 197 6.88 -5.74 -8.33
N TRP A 198 7.54 -4.70 -8.84
CA TRP A 198 8.99 -4.68 -9.05
C TRP A 198 9.82 -4.64 -7.75
N GLU A 199 9.20 -4.33 -6.61
CA GLU A 199 9.83 -4.34 -5.27
C GLU A 199 9.56 -5.64 -4.50
N ARG A 200 8.68 -6.51 -5.00
CA ARG A 200 8.26 -7.74 -4.30
C ARG A 200 9.30 -8.84 -4.48
N ARG A 201 9.92 -9.27 -3.38
CA ARG A 201 10.89 -10.37 -3.41
C ARG A 201 10.19 -11.70 -3.78
N ALA A 202 10.93 -12.64 -4.37
CA ALA A 202 10.43 -13.96 -4.77
C ALA A 202 9.77 -14.81 -3.66
N GLY A 203 9.96 -14.46 -2.38
CA GLY A 203 9.29 -15.10 -1.24
C GLY A 203 8.09 -14.32 -0.68
N ASP A 204 7.76 -13.16 -1.23
CA ASP A 204 6.63 -12.34 -0.78
C ASP A 204 5.33 -12.88 -1.41
N THR A 205 4.64 -13.73 -0.66
CA THR A 205 3.33 -14.27 -1.05
C THR A 205 2.17 -13.36 -0.64
N GLN A 206 2.47 -12.22 -0.01
CA GLN A 206 1.44 -11.27 0.39
C GLN A 206 0.78 -10.68 -0.85
N GLY A 207 -0.53 -10.85 -0.97
CA GLY A 207 -1.32 -10.38 -2.10
C GLY A 207 -1.26 -11.21 -3.37
N THR A 208 -0.57 -12.36 -3.38
CA THR A 208 -0.59 -13.30 -4.52
C THR A 208 -1.64 -14.40 -4.35
N SER A 209 -1.93 -14.83 -3.11
CA SER A 209 -2.97 -15.83 -2.82
C SER A 209 -4.33 -15.19 -2.57
N ILE A 210 -5.06 -14.87 -3.63
CA ILE A 210 -6.37 -14.21 -3.53
C ILE A 210 -7.48 -15.24 -3.28
N LEU A 211 -8.30 -15.01 -2.24
CA LEU A 211 -9.49 -15.79 -1.91
C LEU A 211 -10.75 -15.00 -2.18
N LEU A 212 -11.71 -15.59 -2.89
CA LEU A 212 -13.02 -14.97 -3.08
C LEU A 212 -13.85 -15.04 -1.81
N LEU A 213 -14.80 -14.11 -1.66
CA LEU A 213 -15.63 -13.99 -0.48
C LEU A 213 -16.45 -15.26 -0.21
N GLU A 214 -17.11 -15.82 -1.23
CA GLU A 214 -17.87 -17.06 -1.11
C GLU A 214 -16.97 -18.27 -0.83
N GLU A 215 -15.75 -18.32 -1.36
CA GLU A 215 -14.78 -19.37 -1.03
C GLU A 215 -14.37 -19.30 0.45
N ALA A 216 -14.13 -18.08 0.96
CA ALA A 216 -13.82 -17.86 2.36
C ALA A 216 -14.99 -18.25 3.27
N ARG A 217 -16.23 -17.89 2.90
CA ARG A 217 -17.45 -18.30 3.61
C ARG A 217 -17.62 -19.83 3.60
N ALA A 218 -17.41 -20.49 2.46
CA ALA A 218 -17.49 -21.95 2.35
C ALA A 218 -16.43 -22.67 3.18
N LYS A 219 -15.19 -22.14 3.26
CA LYS A 219 -14.13 -22.69 4.12
C LYS A 219 -14.50 -22.60 5.61
N ARG A 220 -15.13 -21.50 6.05
CA ARG A 220 -15.61 -21.35 7.44
C ARG A 220 -16.71 -22.34 7.82
N LEU A 221 -17.62 -22.65 6.88
CA LEU A 221 -18.69 -23.62 7.10
C LEU A 221 -18.20 -25.07 7.12
N LYS A 222 -17.09 -25.35 6.43
CA LYS A 222 -16.46 -26.68 6.39
C LYS A 222 -15.43 -26.92 7.49
N ALA A 223 -14.95 -25.86 8.14
CA ALA A 223 -14.24 -26.02 9.39
C ALA A 223 -15.22 -26.67 10.38
N PRO A 224 -14.85 -27.78 11.06
CA PRO A 224 -15.69 -28.28 12.13
C PRO A 224 -15.94 -27.12 13.07
N ALA A 225 -17.20 -26.94 13.50
CA ALA A 225 -17.53 -26.02 14.56
C ALA A 225 -16.72 -26.42 15.78
N ALA A 226 -15.49 -25.90 15.89
CA ALA A 226 -14.87 -25.69 17.16
C ALA A 226 -15.88 -24.80 17.87
N THR A 227 -16.70 -25.45 18.69
CA THR A 227 -17.21 -24.86 19.91
C THR A 227 -15.99 -24.21 20.55
N SER A 228 -15.79 -22.94 20.20
CA SER A 228 -15.01 -21.99 20.96
C SER A 228 -15.77 -21.85 22.27
N SER A 229 -15.65 -22.90 23.07
CA SER A 229 -15.94 -22.84 24.48
C SER A 229 -15.14 -21.65 24.97
N VAL A 230 -15.76 -20.86 25.83
CA VAL A 230 -15.13 -19.68 26.43
C VAL A 230 -13.73 -20.03 26.99
N SER A 231 -13.52 -21.31 27.37
CA SER A 231 -12.24 -21.95 27.71
C SER A 231 -11.13 -21.82 26.67
N SER A 232 -11.38 -22.09 25.38
CA SER A 232 -10.31 -22.02 24.37
C SER A 232 -9.91 -20.58 24.06
N VAL A 233 -10.86 -19.65 24.19
CA VAL A 233 -10.60 -18.21 24.02
C VAL A 233 -9.82 -17.66 25.23
N VAL A 234 -10.10 -18.13 26.46
CA VAL A 234 -9.27 -17.76 27.62
C VAL A 234 -7.89 -18.40 27.59
N ASP A 235 -7.73 -19.62 27.07
CA ASP A 235 -6.40 -20.24 26.90
C ASP A 235 -5.57 -19.49 25.86
N ASP A 236 -6.15 -19.07 24.73
CA ASP A 236 -5.44 -18.25 23.74
C ASP A 236 -5.11 -16.83 24.28
N LEU A 237 -6.00 -16.23 25.09
CA LEU A 237 -5.73 -14.96 25.76
C LEU A 237 -4.64 -15.08 26.85
N GLN A 238 -4.56 -16.23 27.53
CA GLN A 238 -3.49 -16.54 28.48
C GLN A 238 -2.16 -16.80 27.76
N SER A 239 -2.21 -17.53 26.64
CA SER A 239 -1.08 -17.80 25.74
C SER A 239 -0.49 -16.50 25.15
N MET A 240 -1.34 -15.55 24.76
CA MET A 240 -0.93 -14.21 24.31
C MET A 240 -0.50 -13.28 25.45
N GLY A 241 -0.45 -13.76 26.70
CA GLY A 241 0.06 -13.00 27.85
C GLY A 241 -0.83 -11.84 28.30
N LEU A 242 -2.05 -11.70 27.75
CA LEU A 242 -2.99 -10.64 28.10
C LEU A 242 -3.58 -10.79 29.51
N GLY A 243 -3.45 -11.98 30.11
CA GLY A 243 -3.77 -12.23 31.52
C GLY A 243 -2.59 -12.03 32.49
N ASN A 244 -1.37 -11.81 31.99
CA ASN A 244 -0.19 -11.73 32.84
C ASN A 244 0.00 -10.28 33.33
N ARG A 245 -0.62 -9.98 34.48
CA ARG A 245 -0.54 -8.67 35.17
C ARG A 245 0.89 -8.24 35.47
N ASP A 246 1.82 -9.19 35.61
CA ASP A 246 3.21 -8.90 35.93
C ASP A 246 3.97 -8.37 34.70
N ARG A 247 3.73 -8.95 33.51
CA ARG A 247 4.35 -8.52 32.24
C ARG A 247 3.84 -7.15 31.77
N SER A 248 2.57 -6.87 32.01
CA SER A 248 1.97 -5.55 31.70
C SER A 248 2.48 -4.47 32.65
N ARG A 249 2.78 -4.81 33.91
CA ARG A 249 3.41 -3.90 34.88
C ARG A 249 4.88 -3.62 34.56
N GLU A 250 5.63 -4.62 34.12
CA GLU A 250 7.03 -4.47 33.70
C GLU A 250 7.16 -3.51 32.50
N LEU A 251 6.34 -3.69 31.47
CA LEU A 251 6.30 -2.81 30.29
C LEU A 251 5.83 -1.38 30.59
N ALA A 252 5.06 -1.17 31.68
CA ALA A 252 4.65 0.15 32.14
C ALA A 252 5.81 0.85 32.87
N LEU A 253 6.58 0.11 33.67
CA LEU A 253 7.79 0.62 34.31
C LEU A 253 8.88 0.99 33.28
N GLU A 254 9.05 0.20 32.22
CA GLU A 254 9.97 0.53 31.10
C GLU A 254 9.58 1.82 30.37
N ARG A 255 8.29 2.15 30.35
CA ARG A 255 7.78 3.40 29.74
C ARG A 255 7.80 4.60 30.69
N GLY A 256 8.19 4.42 31.95
CA GLY A 256 8.18 5.47 32.97
C GLY A 256 6.80 5.75 33.57
N ASP A 257 5.81 4.88 33.35
CA ASP A 257 4.49 5.00 33.96
C ASP A 257 4.57 4.64 35.46
N THR A 258 4.70 5.65 36.32
CA THR A 258 4.76 5.50 37.78
C THR A 258 3.39 5.65 38.45
N SER A 259 2.32 5.84 37.67
CA SER A 259 0.98 6.11 38.18
C SER A 259 0.35 4.84 38.76
N LEU A 260 -0.08 4.90 40.01
CA LEU A 260 -0.86 3.85 40.67
C LEU A 260 -2.21 3.69 39.95
N ILE A 261 -2.29 2.74 39.02
CA ILE A 261 -3.55 2.34 38.40
C ILE A 261 -4.48 1.85 39.51
N ARG A 262 -5.57 2.56 39.76
CA ARG A 262 -6.61 2.11 40.70
C ARG A 262 -7.17 0.77 40.19
N PRO A 263 -7.43 -0.20 41.09
CA PRO A 263 -7.81 -1.57 40.71
C PRO A 263 -9.14 -1.69 39.95
N ASP A 264 -9.87 -0.59 39.74
CA ASP A 264 -11.12 -0.54 38.97
C ASP A 264 -10.92 -0.15 37.49
N GLY A 265 -9.69 0.14 37.04
CA GLY A 265 -9.38 0.42 35.64
C GLY A 265 -10.02 1.70 35.08
N ARG A 266 -10.51 2.59 35.95
CA ARG A 266 -11.19 3.83 35.56
C ARG A 266 -10.29 5.02 35.81
N ILE A 267 -9.75 5.59 34.74
CA ILE A 267 -9.13 6.92 34.77
C ILE A 267 -10.26 7.93 34.88
N ASN A 268 -10.26 8.75 35.94
CA ASN A 268 -11.18 9.87 36.03
C ASN A 268 -10.72 10.95 35.06
N VAL A 269 -11.29 10.99 33.86
CA VAL A 269 -11.01 12.01 32.85
C VAL A 269 -11.97 13.17 33.08
N ASP A 270 -11.48 14.21 33.76
CA ASP A 270 -12.22 15.44 33.97
C ASP A 270 -11.98 16.36 32.76
N ILE A 271 -12.81 16.23 31.72
CA ILE A 271 -12.74 17.07 30.52
C ILE A 271 -13.31 18.43 30.88
N ARG A 272 -12.44 19.40 31.17
CA ARG A 272 -12.82 20.80 31.27
C ARG A 272 -12.70 21.47 29.90
N GLU A 273 -13.76 22.16 29.50
CA GLU A 273 -13.75 22.98 28.32
C GLU A 273 -12.68 24.07 28.50
N ASN A 274 -11.76 24.17 27.54
CA ASN A 274 -10.72 25.19 27.57
C ASN A 274 -11.37 26.53 27.18
N GLU A 275 -11.94 27.23 28.15
CA GLU A 275 -12.31 28.63 28.00
C GLU A 275 -11.03 29.40 27.65
N ARG A 276 -10.84 29.67 26.35
CA ARG A 276 -9.76 30.52 25.86
C ARG A 276 -10.01 31.92 26.42
N GLY A 277 -9.46 32.16 27.61
CA GLY A 277 -9.31 33.49 28.18
C GLY A 277 -8.81 34.41 27.09
N SER A 278 -9.54 35.50 26.88
CA SER A 278 -9.24 36.47 25.87
C SER A 278 -7.78 36.91 25.97
N ARG A 279 -7.16 37.03 24.78
CA ARG A 279 -5.92 37.78 24.51
C ARG A 279 -4.59 37.01 24.62
N GLN A 280 -4.35 36.11 23.66
CA GLN A 280 -3.10 36.17 22.89
C GLN A 280 -3.46 36.01 21.41
N VAL A 281 -3.45 37.13 20.69
CA VAL A 281 -3.41 37.11 19.23
C VAL A 281 -2.11 36.43 18.86
N ALA A 282 -2.18 35.37 18.05
CA ALA A 282 -0.99 34.69 17.57
C ALA A 282 -0.10 35.72 16.86
N SER A 283 1.10 35.95 17.40
CA SER A 283 2.12 36.76 16.73
C SER A 283 2.64 35.99 15.54
N ALA A 284 2.76 36.67 14.39
CA ALA A 284 3.50 36.12 13.27
C ALA A 284 4.93 35.74 13.72
N PRO A 285 5.47 34.61 13.25
CA PRO A 285 6.86 34.23 13.54
C PRO A 285 7.79 35.32 13.04
N GLN A 286 8.70 35.78 13.91
CA GLN A 286 9.74 36.74 13.55
C GLN A 286 10.97 35.96 13.07
N MET A 287 11.55 36.40 11.94
CA MET A 287 12.82 35.85 11.45
C MET A 287 13.88 36.06 12.52
N ARG A 288 14.55 34.96 12.89
CA ARG A 288 15.68 35.03 13.81
C ARG A 288 16.95 35.33 13.01
N PRO A 289 17.98 35.93 13.63
CA PRO A 289 19.24 36.23 12.94
C PRO A 289 19.86 34.99 12.25
N GLU A 290 19.70 33.81 12.84
CA GLU A 290 20.14 32.53 12.29
C GLU A 290 19.41 32.07 11.02
N ASP A 291 18.20 32.56 10.76
CA ASP A 291 17.43 32.20 9.55
C ASP A 291 18.01 32.86 8.29
N ALA A 292 18.78 33.95 8.44
CA ALA A 292 19.43 34.65 7.32
C ALA A 292 20.48 33.77 6.61
N ASN A 293 21.11 32.85 7.34
CA ASN A 293 22.14 31.94 6.83
C ASN A 293 21.60 30.52 6.55
N GLY A 294 20.28 30.37 6.40
CA GLY A 294 19.63 29.10 6.08
C GLY A 294 19.13 28.31 7.29
N GLY A 295 19.21 28.87 8.50
CA GLY A 295 18.71 28.25 9.73
C GLY A 295 19.50 27.01 10.17
N SER A 296 19.02 26.35 11.22
CA SER A 296 19.58 25.08 11.67
C SER A 296 18.78 23.91 11.11
N ILE A 297 19.47 22.94 10.50
CA ILE A 297 18.89 21.64 10.14
C ILE A 297 19.30 20.66 11.22
N GLU A 298 18.32 20.11 11.94
CA GLU A 298 18.52 19.05 12.95
C GLU A 298 19.53 19.41 14.07
N GLY A 299 19.65 20.71 14.41
CA GLY A 299 20.57 21.20 15.45
C GLY A 299 21.98 21.51 14.95
N TYR A 300 22.28 21.26 13.68
CA TYR A 300 23.53 21.68 13.04
C TYR A 300 23.37 23.08 12.43
N MET A 301 24.33 23.97 12.68
CA MET A 301 24.40 25.31 12.06
C MET A 301 25.55 25.34 11.05
N PRO A 302 25.29 25.57 9.75
CA PRO A 302 26.35 25.70 8.74
C PRO A 302 27.30 26.84 9.10
N ARG A 303 28.60 26.54 9.19
CA ARG A 303 29.64 27.56 9.34
C ARG A 303 30.05 28.08 7.96
N GLU A 304 30.13 29.40 7.81
CA GLU A 304 30.70 30.00 6.60
C GLU A 304 32.17 29.56 6.44
N ARG A 305 32.51 29.07 5.25
CA ARG A 305 33.89 28.76 4.88
C ARG A 305 34.64 30.07 4.74
N GLN A 306 35.62 30.31 5.60
CA GLN A 306 36.60 31.38 5.38
C GLN A 306 37.32 31.08 4.06
N THR A 307 37.23 31.99 3.10
CA THR A 307 38.08 31.99 1.92
C THR A 307 39.50 32.27 2.39
N ILE A 308 40.35 31.26 2.34
CA ILE A 308 41.79 31.41 2.57
C ILE A 308 42.32 32.22 1.39
N ASP A 309 42.63 33.48 1.63
CA ASP A 309 43.44 34.26 0.70
C ASP A 309 44.83 33.63 0.57
N GLN A 310 45.38 33.73 -0.63
CA GLN A 310 46.68 33.20 -1.02
C GLN A 310 47.76 33.76 -0.10
N ASP A 311 48.19 32.97 0.88
CA ASP A 311 49.58 32.77 1.27
C ASP A 311 49.61 31.57 2.22
N GLY A 312 50.37 30.55 1.82
CA GLY A 312 50.31 29.23 2.42
C GLY A 312 50.86 29.20 3.83
N ASP A 313 50.04 28.69 4.75
CA ASP A 313 50.46 27.83 5.86
C ASP A 313 49.26 26.95 6.23
N ILE A 314 49.40 25.64 6.02
CA ILE A 314 48.37 24.63 6.32
C ILE A 314 48.62 24.17 7.75
N ASP A 315 47.78 24.63 8.69
CA ASP A 315 47.79 24.09 10.05
C ASP A 315 47.27 22.65 10.04
N LEU A 316 48.22 21.75 10.24
CA LEU A 316 48.12 20.31 10.31
C LEU A 316 47.49 19.87 11.65
N LEU A 317 46.21 20.13 11.87
CA LEU A 317 45.49 19.65 13.07
C LEU A 317 43.96 19.66 12.85
N ASP A 318 43.46 18.74 12.02
CA ASP A 318 42.05 18.29 12.10
C ASP A 318 41.86 16.95 11.36
N GLN A 319 42.67 15.96 11.74
CA GLN A 319 42.49 14.58 11.30
C GLN A 319 42.41 13.65 12.53
N ILE A 320 41.33 13.80 13.30
CA ILE A 320 40.73 12.76 14.16
C ILE A 320 39.22 12.89 14.09
#